data_AF-A0A2K4X9B9-F1
#
_entry.id   AF-A0A2K4X9B9-F1
#
_cell.length_a   1.000
_cell.length_b   1.000
_cell.length_c   1.000
_cell.angle_alpha   90.00
_cell.angle_beta   90.00
_cell.angle_gamma   90.00
#
_symmetry.space_group_name_H-M   'P 1'
#
loop_
_entity.id
_entity.type
_entity.pdbx_description
1 polymer ?
#
loop_
_entity_poly.entity_id
_entity_poly.type
_entity_poly.pdbx_seq_one_letter_code
_entity_poly.pdbx_strand_id
1 'polypeptide(L)'
;MKISQKELGIKMGMDPSSASGRMNHYETGRHMPDLTTLKKLATELNVPVNYFFCESEESATLACLIEKLDDEGKRKLIQLLESQ
;
A
#
# COMPACT_ATOMS: atom_id res chain seq x y z
N MET A 1 -9.21 3.60 11.90
CA MET A 1 -10.28 2.65 11.53
C MET A 1 -9.62 1.30 11.27
N LYS A 2 -9.95 0.24 12.02
CA LYS A 2 -9.46 -1.11 11.70
C LYS A 2 -10.51 -1.78 10.82
N ILE A 3 -10.24 -1.90 9.52
CA ILE A 3 -11.04 -2.71 8.61
C ILE A 3 -10.65 -4.18 8.79
N SER A 4 -11.61 -5.10 8.81
CA SER A 4 -11.28 -6.53 8.85
C SER A 4 -10.73 -7.03 7.52
N GLN A 5 -9.94 -8.11 7.52
CA GLN A 5 -9.49 -8.79 6.31
C GLN A 5 -10.67 -9.09 5.35
N LYS A 6 -11.79 -9.59 5.89
CA LYS A 6 -12.98 -9.91 5.10
C LYS A 6 -13.57 -8.68 4.43
N GLU A 7 -13.77 -7.60 5.18
CA GLU A 7 -14.32 -6.36 4.63
C GLU A 7 -13.40 -5.75 3.57
N LEU A 8 -12.08 -5.75 3.80
CA LEU A 8 -11.11 -5.27 2.83
C LEU A 8 -11.16 -6.09 1.54
N GLY A 9 -11.17 -7.42 1.63
CA GLY A 9 -11.30 -8.29 0.47
C GLY A 9 -12.60 -8.06 -0.31
N ILE A 10 -13.72 -7.84 0.38
CA ILE A 10 -15.01 -7.53 -0.25
C ILE A 10 -14.94 -6.18 -0.99
N LYS A 11 -14.37 -5.13 -0.37
CA LYS A 11 -14.21 -3.82 -1.02
C LYS A 11 -13.35 -3.89 -2.29
N MET A 12 -12.35 -4.77 -2.31
CA MET A 12 -11.53 -5.04 -3.50
C MET A 12 -12.25 -5.85 -4.61
N GLY A 13 -13.51 -6.24 -4.39
CA GLY A 13 -14.33 -7.01 -5.31
C GLY A 13 -14.10 -8.52 -5.24
N MET A 14 -13.60 -9.05 -4.12
CA MET A 14 -13.53 -10.50 -3.90
C MET A 14 -14.90 -11.05 -3.49
N ASP A 15 -15.15 -12.32 -3.83
CA ASP A 15 -16.32 -13.03 -3.35
C ASP A 15 -16.34 -13.10 -1.81
N PRO A 16 -17.44 -12.73 -1.12
CA PRO A 16 -17.52 -12.70 0.35
C PRO A 16 -17.18 -14.01 1.04
N SER A 17 -17.39 -15.16 0.39
CA SER A 17 -17.09 -16.48 0.93
C SER A 17 -15.59 -16.80 0.90
N SER A 18 -14.83 -16.16 0.01
CA SER A 18 -13.38 -16.36 -0.17
C SER A 18 -12.51 -15.21 0.35
N ALA A 19 -13.11 -14.04 0.59
CA ALA A 19 -12.40 -12.79 0.90
C ALA A 19 -11.45 -12.90 2.11
N SER A 20 -11.91 -13.46 3.23
CA SER A 20 -11.07 -13.61 4.42
C SER A 20 -9.87 -14.53 4.18
N GLY A 21 -10.09 -15.69 3.54
CA GLY A 21 -9.03 -16.67 3.27
C GLY A 21 -7.96 -16.11 2.34
N ARG A 22 -8.36 -15.42 1.26
CA ARG A 22 -7.43 -14.77 0.33
C ARG A 22 -6.62 -13.66 1.00
N MET A 23 -7.27 -12.80 1.77
CA MET A 23 -6.60 -11.72 2.49
C MET A 23 -5.62 -12.25 3.55
N ASN A 24 -6.01 -13.29 4.29
CA ASN A 24 -5.11 -13.97 5.23
C ASN A 24 -3.88 -14.54 4.51
N HIS A 25 -4.04 -15.12 3.32
CA HIS A 25 -2.91 -15.61 2.54
C HIS A 25 -1.94 -14.51 2.09
N TYR A 26 -2.45 -13.32 1.79
CA TYR A 26 -1.60 -12.16 1.47
C TYR A 26 -0.88 -11.66 2.71
N GLU A 27 -1.58 -11.52 3.84
CA GLU A 27 -1.01 -11.01 5.09
C GLU A 27 0.04 -11.95 5.70
N THR A 28 -0.16 -13.26 5.58
CA THR A 28 0.79 -14.28 6.07
C THR A 28 1.90 -14.62 5.08
N GLY A 29 1.93 -13.98 3.90
CA GLY A 29 2.92 -14.23 2.86
C GLY A 29 2.81 -15.60 2.17
N ARG A 30 1.73 -16.35 2.39
CA ARG A 30 1.49 -17.64 1.71
C ARG A 30 1.31 -17.47 0.20
N HIS A 31 0.68 -16.38 -0.21
CA HIS A 31 0.56 -16.00 -1.61
C HIS A 31 0.95 -14.54 -1.79
N MET A 32 1.72 -14.25 -2.83
CA MET A 32 2.02 -12.87 -3.21
C MET A 32 0.85 -12.32 -4.05
N PRO A 33 0.25 -11.18 -3.69
CA PRO A 33 -0.71 -10.52 -4.56
C PRO A 33 -0.01 -10.03 -5.84
N ASP A 34 -0.70 -10.11 -6.97
CA ASP A 34 -0.21 -9.52 -8.21
C ASP A 34 -0.29 -7.97 -8.16
N LEU A 35 0.35 -7.30 -9.12
CA LEU A 35 0.37 -5.83 -9.16
C LEU A 35 -1.04 -5.22 -9.23
N THR A 36 -1.98 -5.88 -9.91
CA THR A 36 -3.37 -5.44 -10.00
C THR A 36 -4.05 -5.47 -8.64
N THR A 37 -3.84 -6.54 -7.87
CA THR A 37 -4.36 -6.71 -6.52
C THR A 37 -3.71 -5.71 -5.56
N LEU A 38 -2.40 -5.48 -5.67
CA LEU A 38 -1.67 -4.47 -4.89
C LEU A 38 -2.21 -3.06 -5.15
N LYS A 39 -2.50 -2.70 -6.41
CA LYS A 39 -3.12 -1.39 -6.74
C LYS A 39 -4.49 -1.22 -6.10
N LYS A 40 -5.30 -2.28 -6.06
CA LYS A 40 -6.60 -2.27 -5.36
C LYS A 40 -6.44 -2.12 -3.85
N LEU A 41 -5.50 -2.85 -3.25
CA LEU A 41 -5.15 -2.71 -1.83
C LEU A 41 -4.71 -1.28 -1.50
N ALA A 42 -3.78 -0.73 -2.29
CA ALA A 42 -3.29 0.64 -2.16
C ALA A 42 -4.44 1.65 -2.16
N THR A 43 -5.37 1.51 -3.11
CA THR A 43 -6.54 2.37 -3.23
C THR A 43 -7.43 2.28 -1.98
N GLU A 44 -7.79 1.07 -1.55
CA GLU A 44 -8.67 0.86 -0.39
C GLU A 44 -8.04 1.28 0.95
N LEU A 45 -6.72 1.17 1.06
CA LEU A 45 -5.95 1.54 2.25
C LEU A 45 -5.45 2.99 2.21
N ASN A 46 -5.65 3.69 1.09
CA ASN A 46 -5.18 5.07 0.87
C ASN A 46 -3.67 5.23 1.09
N VAL A 47 -2.89 4.31 0.53
CA VAL A 47 -1.41 4.30 0.55
C VAL A 47 -0.88 4.09 -0.87
N PRO A 48 0.33 4.57 -1.21
CA PRO A 48 0.92 4.29 -2.52
C PRO A 48 1.34 2.83 -2.64
N VAL A 49 1.43 2.29 -3.86
CA VAL A 49 1.75 0.86 -4.08
C VAL A 49 3.12 0.47 -3.54
N ASN A 50 4.10 1.37 -3.60
CA ASN A 50 5.44 1.12 -3.07
C ASN A 50 5.47 0.95 -1.53
N TYR A 51 4.43 1.40 -0.81
CA TYR A 51 4.28 1.18 0.63
C TYR A 51 4.38 -0.29 1.03
N PHE A 52 3.81 -1.20 0.22
CA PHE A 52 3.82 -2.64 0.52
C PHE A 52 5.19 -3.31 0.42
N PHE A 53 6.19 -2.58 -0.09
CA PHE A 53 7.56 -3.06 -0.25
C PHE A 53 8.55 -2.37 0.70
N CYS A 54 8.06 -1.49 1.58
CA CYS A 54 8.89 -0.84 2.59
C CYS A 54 9.16 -1.80 3.76
N GLU A 55 10.43 -1.98 4.11
CA GLU A 55 10.84 -2.85 5.24
C GLU A 55 10.88 -2.11 6.58
N SER A 56 10.86 -0.76 6.57
CA SER A 56 10.89 0.07 7.77
C SER A 56 9.73 1.06 7.82
N GLU A 57 9.35 1.46 9.04
CA GLU A 57 8.28 2.44 9.27
C GLU A 57 8.63 3.80 8.66
N GLU A 58 9.91 4.19 8.69
CA GLU A 58 10.41 5.42 8.09
C GLU A 58 10.23 5.41 6.57
N SER A 59 10.60 4.31 5.91
CA SER A 59 10.46 4.16 4.45
C SER A 59 8.99 4.18 4.03
N ALA A 60 8.14 3.50 4.78
CA ALA A 60 6.69 3.46 4.55
C ALA A 60 6.06 4.85 4.74
N THR A 61 6.48 5.57 5.78
CA THR A 61 6.05 6.94 6.05
C THR A 61 6.49 7.89 4.93
N LEU A 62 7.74 7.81 4.49
CA LEU A 62 8.26 8.61 3.38
C LEU A 62 7.50 8.35 2.08
N ALA A 63 7.22 7.08 1.75
CA ALA A 63 6.41 6.74 0.58
C ALA A 63 5.05 7.46 0.60
N CYS A 64 4.34 7.39 1.73
CA CYS A 64 3.05 8.07 1.92
C CYS A 64 3.14 9.60 1.85
N LEU A 65 4.22 10.20 2.33
CA LEU A 65 4.42 11.65 2.28
C LEU A 65 4.76 12.13 0.86
N ILE A 66 5.64 11.42 0.16
CA ILE A 66 6.07 11.72 -1.21
C ILE A 66 4.89 11.65 -2.17
N GLU A 67 3.97 10.69 -1.99
CA GLU A 67 2.78 10.55 -2.86
C GLU A 67 1.87 11.79 -2.81
N LYS A 68 1.88 12.53 -1.70
CA LYS A 68 1.08 13.75 -1.52
C LYS A 68 1.71 15.00 -2.13
N LEU A 69 3.00 14.93 -2.51
CA LEU A 69 3.69 16.04 -3.15
C LEU A 69 3.36 16.09 -4.64
N ASP A 70 3.27 17.29 -5.17
CA ASP A 70 3.31 17.50 -6.62
C ASP A 70 4.74 17.33 -7.16
N ASP A 71 4.89 17.42 -8.48
CA ASP A 71 6.19 17.20 -9.12
C ASP A 71 7.24 18.25 -8.70
N GLU A 72 6.83 19.47 -8.38
CA GLU A 72 7.74 20.52 -7.89
C GLU A 72 8.21 20.20 -6.47
N GLY A 73 7.30 19.82 -5.58
CA GLY A 73 7.62 19.39 -4.22
C GLY A 73 8.55 18.18 -4.19
N LYS A 74 8.30 17.19 -5.06
CA LYS A 74 9.19 16.02 -5.22
C LYS A 74 10.60 16.45 -5.64
N ARG A 75 10.73 17.34 -6.64
CA ARG A 75 12.04 17.85 -7.09
C ARG A 75 12.78 18.60 -5.99
N LYS A 76 12.09 19.46 -5.22
CA LYS A 76 12.69 20.18 -4.08
C LYS A 76 13.18 19.23 -2.98
N LEU A 77 12.40 18.19 -2.68
CA LEU A 77 12.80 17.18 -1.71
C LEU A 77 14.03 16.40 -2.17
N ILE A 78 14.09 15.99 -3.44
CA ILE A 78 15.27 15.31 -4.02
C ILE A 78 16.51 16.19 -3.86
N GLN A 79 16.44 17.47 -4.26
CA GLN A 79 17.55 18.40 -4.13
C GLN A 79 18.02 18.57 -2.68
N LEU A 80 17.08 18.65 -1.72
CA LEU A 80 17.40 18.75 -0.30
C LEU A 80 18.19 17.52 0.18
N LEU A 81 17.76 16.31 -0.21
CA LEU A 81 18.37 15.06 0.22
C LEU A 81 19.72 14.79 -0.46
N GLU A 82 19.88 15.19 -1.74
CA GLU A 82 21.15 15.08 -2.47
C GLU A 82 22.25 16.02 -1.93
N SER A 83 21.85 17.07 -1.21
CA SER A 83 22.77 18.06 -0.61
C SER A 83 23.28 17.69 0.78
N GLN A 84 22.87 16.54 1.32
CA GLN A 84 23.31 16.03 2.62
C GLN A 84 24.62 15.25 2.56
#